data_AF-A0A4Y8PRN3-F1
#
_entry.id   AF-A0A4Y8PRN3-F1
#
_cell.length_a   1.000
_cell.length_b   1.000
_cell.length_c   1.000
_cell.angle_alpha   90.00
_cell.angle_beta   90.00
_cell.angle_gamma   90.00
#
_symmetry.space_group_name_H-M   'P 1'
#
loop_
_entity.id
_entity.type
_entity.pdbx_description
1 polymer ?
#
loop_
_entity_poly.entity_id
_entity_poly.type
_entity_poly.pdbx_seq_one_letter_code
_entity_poly.pdbx_strand_id
1 'polypeptide(L)'
;MGTNITLSMALSIAKDYMSKYDLSGDILENLERTIRFYSDFDSITGSVWLVMVSITPNDFFAENEYTIVISDKEASVKYIIDPNGHVHSPHLETLTHDEFDSQWNDDSDQ
;
A
#
# COMPACT_ATOMS: atom_id res chain seq x y z
N MET A 1 -10.22 15.03 -16.73
CA MET A 1 -10.21 13.77 -15.97
C MET A 1 -10.47 14.14 -14.52
N GLY A 2 -11.51 13.57 -13.91
CA GLY A 2 -11.78 13.77 -12.49
C GLY A 2 -11.16 12.63 -11.70
N THR A 3 -10.65 12.92 -10.51
CA THR A 3 -10.25 11.90 -9.53
C THR A 3 -11.48 11.53 -8.70
N ASN A 4 -11.61 10.26 -8.34
CA ASN A 4 -12.71 9.80 -7.48
C ASN A 4 -12.46 10.12 -6.02
N ILE A 5 -11.19 10.14 -5.60
CA ILE A 5 -10.79 10.61 -4.28
C ILE A 5 -9.97 11.88 -4.38
N THR A 6 -9.97 12.67 -3.30
CA THR A 6 -9.16 13.88 -3.18
C THR A 6 -7.79 13.57 -2.59
N LEU A 7 -6.84 14.48 -2.74
CA LEU A 7 -5.52 14.38 -2.12
C LEU A 7 -5.63 14.17 -0.60
N SER A 8 -6.53 14.91 0.07
CA SER A 8 -6.74 14.76 1.52
C SER A 8 -7.32 13.40 1.89
N MET A 9 -8.16 12.82 1.04
CA MET A 9 -8.68 11.46 1.24
C MET A 9 -7.59 10.41 1.06
N ALA A 10 -6.72 10.55 0.06
CA ALA A 10 -5.57 9.66 -0.13
C ALA A 10 -4.62 9.70 1.09
N LEU A 11 -4.37 10.90 1.65
CA LEU A 11 -3.61 11.05 2.89
C LEU A 11 -4.27 10.32 4.07
N SER A 12 -5.58 10.51 4.27
CA SER A 12 -6.30 9.84 5.36
C SER A 12 -6.27 8.33 5.21
N ILE A 13 -6.51 7.80 4.00
CA ILE A 13 -6.44 6.36 3.71
C ILE A 13 -5.05 5.81 4.05
N ALA A 14 -3.98 6.51 3.65
CA ALA A 14 -2.62 6.09 3.97
C ALA A 14 -2.35 6.07 5.48
N LYS A 15 -2.74 7.11 6.21
CA LYS A 15 -2.56 7.18 7.68
C LYS A 15 -3.35 6.11 8.41
N ASP A 16 -4.59 5.88 8.00
CA ASP A 16 -5.45 4.84 8.57
C ASP A 16 -4.86 3.45 8.31
N TYR A 17 -4.32 3.22 7.10
CA TYR A 17 -3.65 1.98 6.75
C TYR A 17 -2.37 1.76 7.56
N MET A 18 -1.53 2.78 7.71
CA MET A 18 -0.32 2.71 8.55
C MET A 18 -0.66 2.36 10.00
N SER A 19 -1.64 3.06 10.57
CA SER A 19 -2.12 2.81 11.94
C SER A 19 -2.68 1.39 12.10
N LYS A 20 -3.47 0.92 11.13
CA LYS A 20 -4.10 -0.41 11.16
C LYS A 20 -3.09 -1.56 11.15
N TYR A 21 -1.98 -1.41 10.43
CA TYR A 21 -0.97 -2.45 10.23
C TYR A 21 0.36 -2.15 10.95
N ASP A 22 0.35 -1.20 11.89
CA ASP A 22 1.52 -0.78 12.68
C ASP A 22 2.77 -0.46 11.83
N LEU A 23 2.56 0.22 10.70
CA LEU A 23 3.64 0.57 9.79
C LEU A 23 4.40 1.78 10.33
N SER A 24 5.73 1.64 10.40
CA SER A 24 6.64 2.71 10.83
C SER A 24 6.77 3.82 9.79
N GLY A 25 7.19 5.01 10.24
CA GLY A 25 7.50 6.17 9.40
C GLY A 25 6.46 7.28 9.45
N ASP A 26 6.74 8.36 8.72
CA ASP A 26 5.98 9.60 8.70
C ASP A 26 5.68 10.06 7.28
N ILE A 27 4.44 10.46 7.03
CA ILE A 27 4.05 11.11 5.78
C ILE A 27 4.33 12.61 5.91
N LEU A 28 5.32 13.11 5.17
CA LEU A 28 5.74 14.51 5.23
C LEU A 28 4.61 15.48 4.79
N GLU A 29 4.48 16.60 5.50
CA GLU A 29 3.41 17.60 5.30
C GLU A 29 3.46 18.32 3.94
N ASN A 30 4.55 18.18 3.16
CA ASN A 30 4.63 18.73 1.81
C ASN A 30 3.86 17.86 0.82
N LEU A 31 2.53 17.95 0.87
CA LEU A 31 1.60 17.07 0.19
C LEU A 31 1.82 16.98 -1.34
N GLU A 32 2.23 18.06 -2.00
CA GLU A 32 2.50 18.05 -3.45
C GLU A 32 3.72 17.21 -3.84
N ARG A 33 4.68 17.05 -2.91
CA ARG A 33 5.85 16.20 -3.13
C ARG A 33 5.62 14.78 -2.64
N THR A 34 4.85 14.64 -1.56
CA THR A 34 4.61 13.37 -0.86
C THR A 34 3.51 12.54 -1.53
N ILE A 35 2.53 13.18 -2.17
CA ILE A 35 1.37 12.52 -2.77
C ILE A 35 1.32 12.82 -4.26
N ARG A 36 1.34 11.77 -5.08
CA ARG A 36 1.28 11.90 -6.54
C ARG A 36 0.14 11.09 -7.12
N PHE A 37 -0.56 11.69 -8.08
CA PHE A 37 -1.59 11.02 -8.84
C PHE A 37 -1.04 10.51 -10.17
N TYR A 38 -1.37 9.28 -10.52
CA TYR A 38 -1.08 8.67 -11.81
C TYR A 38 -2.37 8.14 -12.41
N SER A 39 -2.67 8.54 -13.65
CA SER A 39 -3.85 8.09 -14.40
C SER A 39 -3.80 6.62 -14.81
N ASP A 40 -2.60 6.06 -14.81
CA ASP A 40 -2.31 4.65 -15.09
C ASP A 40 -1.08 4.25 -14.31
N PHE A 41 -1.08 3.04 -13.75
CA PHE A 41 -0.01 2.53 -12.91
C PHE A 41 0.08 1.02 -13.02
N ASP A 42 1.31 0.53 -13.11
CA ASP A 42 1.59 -0.86 -13.46
C ASP A 42 0.83 -1.84 -12.55
N SER A 43 0.26 -2.88 -13.18
CA SER A 43 -0.53 -3.93 -12.52
C SER A 43 -1.80 -3.49 -11.76
N ILE A 44 -2.23 -2.22 -11.87
CA ILE A 44 -3.51 -1.75 -11.32
C ILE A 44 -4.41 -1.24 -12.44
N THR A 45 -5.65 -1.73 -12.49
CA THR A 45 -6.64 -1.20 -13.43
C THR A 45 -7.14 0.19 -12.98
N GLY A 46 -6.67 1.22 -13.66
CA GLY A 46 -7.12 2.60 -13.50
C GLY A 46 -6.16 3.46 -12.67
N SER A 47 -6.62 4.66 -12.32
CA SER A 47 -5.78 5.65 -11.66
C SER A 47 -5.43 5.28 -10.22
N VAL A 48 -4.27 5.75 -9.77
CA VAL A 48 -3.76 5.55 -8.41
C VAL A 48 -3.23 6.84 -7.80
N TRP A 49 -3.18 6.82 -6.48
CA TRP A 49 -2.46 7.78 -5.67
C TRP A 49 -1.27 7.06 -5.02
N LEU A 50 -0.08 7.62 -5.20
CA LEU A 50 1.14 7.20 -4.52
C LEU A 50 1.36 8.12 -3.33
N VAL A 51 1.53 7.54 -2.15
CA VAL A 51 1.85 8.27 -0.92
C VAL A 51 3.21 7.80 -0.41
N MET A 52 4.20 8.68 -0.45
CA MET A 52 5.53 8.38 0.08
C MET A 52 5.53 8.53 1.60
N VAL A 53 6.14 7.57 2.28
CA VAL A 53 6.32 7.55 3.73
C VAL A 53 7.81 7.58 3.99
N SER A 54 8.27 8.53 4.80
CA SER A 54 9.67 8.61 5.20
C SER A 54 9.89 7.80 6.47
N ILE A 55 10.88 6.90 6.45
CA ILE A 55 11.37 6.20 7.63
C ILE A 55 12.58 6.97 8.14
N THR A 56 12.62 7.26 9.45
CA THR A 56 13.80 7.88 10.05
C THR A 56 14.98 6.91 9.92
N PRO A 57 16.08 7.32 9.26
CA PRO A 57 17.27 6.48 9.15
C PRO A 57 17.76 6.08 10.54
N ASN A 58 18.27 4.86 10.64
CA ASN A 58 19.03 4.41 11.81
C ASN A 58 20.36 3.80 11.36
N ASP A 59 21.22 3.45 12.31
CA ASP A 59 22.57 2.93 12.03
C ASP A 59 22.60 1.67 11.13
N PHE A 60 21.44 1.02 10.93
CA PHE A 60 21.30 -0.23 10.17
C PHE A 60 20.59 -0.06 8.82
N PHE A 61 19.77 0.97 8.63
CA PHE A 61 18.98 1.17 7.41
C PHE A 61 19.26 2.53 6.80
N ALA A 62 19.91 2.53 5.63
CA ALA A 62 20.19 3.74 4.84
C ALA A 62 18.99 4.16 3.96
N GLU A 63 18.04 3.25 3.76
CA GLU A 63 16.84 3.48 2.97
C GLU A 63 15.75 4.10 3.84
N ASN A 64 15.22 5.23 3.39
CA ASN A 64 14.47 6.16 4.24
C ASN A 64 13.05 6.39 3.77
N GLU A 65 12.55 5.58 2.82
CA GLU A 65 11.18 5.73 2.35
C GLU A 65 10.58 4.46 1.74
N TYR A 66 9.26 4.33 1.87
CA TYR A 66 8.45 3.37 1.10
C TYR A 66 7.23 4.08 0.53
N THR A 67 6.58 3.47 -0.46
CA THR A 67 5.41 4.05 -1.13
C THR A 67 4.17 3.22 -0.86
N ILE A 68 3.09 3.86 -0.40
CA ILE A 68 1.76 3.25 -0.32
C ILE A 68 1.02 3.54 -1.62
N VAL A 69 0.48 2.50 -2.25
CA VAL A 69 -0.27 2.59 -3.51
C VAL A 69 -1.76 2.47 -3.24
N ILE A 70 -2.52 3.50 -3.56
CA ILE A 70 -3.96 3.62 -3.31
C ILE A 70 -4.70 3.65 -4.64
N SER A 71 -5.70 2.79 -4.81
CA SER A 71 -6.60 2.87 -5.97
C SER A 71 -7.54 4.06 -5.85
N ASP A 72 -7.52 4.96 -6.84
CA ASP A 72 -8.49 6.05 -6.91
C ASP A 72 -9.92 5.51 -7.08
N LYS A 73 -10.07 4.44 -7.86
CA LYS A 73 -11.37 3.80 -8.14
C LYS A 73 -12.00 3.16 -6.90
N GLU A 74 -11.20 2.45 -6.10
CA GLU A 74 -11.71 1.68 -4.95
C GLU A 74 -11.55 2.39 -3.61
N ALA A 75 -10.84 3.51 -3.57
CA ALA A 75 -10.51 4.24 -2.35
C ALA A 75 -9.84 3.35 -1.27
N SER A 76 -8.97 2.44 -1.71
CA SER A 76 -8.33 1.42 -0.88
C SER A 76 -6.85 1.22 -1.24
N VAL A 77 -6.04 0.81 -0.27
CA VAL A 77 -4.64 0.45 -0.49
C VAL A 77 -4.57 -0.87 -1.24
N LYS A 78 -3.77 -0.92 -2.30
CA LYS A 78 -3.51 -2.12 -3.10
C LYS A 78 -2.27 -2.87 -2.62
N TYR A 79 -1.21 -2.14 -2.31
CA TYR A 79 0.04 -2.66 -1.80
C TYR A 79 0.95 -1.51 -1.35
N ILE A 80 2.07 -1.86 -0.73
CA ILE A 80 3.20 -0.97 -0.47
C ILE A 80 4.40 -1.42 -1.31
N ILE A 81 5.22 -0.47 -1.74
CA ILE A 81 6.47 -0.71 -2.46
C ILE A 81 7.60 -0.27 -1.53
N ASP A 82 8.47 -1.21 -1.18
CA ASP A 82 9.66 -0.93 -0.38
C ASP A 82 10.73 -0.18 -1.22
N PRO A 83 11.76 0.39 -0.59
CA PRO A 83 12.78 1.14 -1.32
C PRO A 83 13.58 0.32 -2.36
N ASN A 84 13.54 -1.01 -2.28
CA ASN A 84 14.14 -1.93 -3.26
C ASN A 84 13.19 -2.29 -4.41
N GLY A 85 11.95 -1.80 -4.38
CA GLY A 85 10.93 -2.08 -5.38
C GLY A 85 10.13 -3.36 -5.12
N HIS A 86 10.30 -4.02 -3.97
CA HIS A 86 9.47 -5.17 -3.64
C HIS A 86 8.09 -4.74 -3.15
N VAL A 87 7.09 -5.51 -3.55
CA VAL A 87 5.68 -5.26 -3.25
C VAL A 87 5.26 -6.07 -2.05
N HIS A 88 4.59 -5.42 -1.10
CA HIS A 88 4.04 -6.07 0.10
C HIS A 88 2.57 -5.69 0.29
N SER A 89 1.76 -6.62 0.79
CA SER A 89 0.33 -6.38 1.07
C SER A 89 -0.06 -6.94 2.43
N PRO A 90 0.28 -6.26 3.54
CA PRO A 90 -0.09 -6.68 4.91
C PRO A 90 -1.58 -7.04 5.08
N HIS A 91 -2.47 -6.43 4.30
CA HIS A 91 -3.90 -6.71 4.32
C HIS A 91 -4.32 -8.03 3.65
N LEU A 92 -3.41 -8.72 2.95
CA LEU A 92 -3.64 -10.02 2.32
C LEU A 92 -3.01 -11.19 3.11
N GLU A 93 -2.18 -10.90 4.11
CA GLU A 93 -1.52 -11.92 4.96
C GLU A 93 -2.50 -12.65 5.90
N THR A 94 -3.81 -12.41 5.76
CA THR A 94 -4.87 -13.07 6.55
C THR A 94 -5.35 -14.40 5.99
N LEU A 95 -4.81 -14.88 4.86
CA LEU A 95 -4.93 -16.32 4.56
C LEU A 95 -4.09 -17.04 5.62
N THR A 96 -4.73 -17.41 6.71
CA THR A 96 -4.12 -18.32 7.68
C THR A 96 -3.71 -19.58 6.91
N HIS A 97 -2.64 -20.24 7.35
CA HIS A 97 -2.20 -21.51 6.78
C HIS A 97 -3.39 -22.50 6.65
N ASP A 98 -4.34 -22.42 7.58
CA ASP A 98 -5.59 -23.19 7.60
C ASP A 98 -6.53 -22.91 6.41
N GLU A 99 -6.61 -21.67 5.90
CA GLU A 99 -7.41 -21.33 4.72
C GLU A 99 -6.75 -21.78 3.41
N PHE A 100 -5.42 -21.73 3.34
CA PHE A 100 -4.65 -22.22 2.19
C PHE A 100 -4.74 -23.75 2.08
N ASP A 101 -4.58 -24.47 3.21
CA ASP A 101 -4.68 -25.93 3.26
C ASP A 101 -6.11 -26.42 2.96
N SER A 102 -7.13 -25.69 3.41
CA SER A 102 -8.55 -26.04 3.13
C SER A 102 -8.91 -25.90 1.64
N GLN A 103 -8.24 -25.00 0.91
CA GLN A 103 -8.48 -24.82 -0.53
C GLN A 103 -7.77 -25.85 -1.40
N TRP A 104 -6.73 -26.53 -0.88
CA TRP A 104 -5.96 -27.55 -1.60
C TRP A 104 -6.28 -29.00 -1.20
N ASN A 105 -6.98 -29.21 -0.07
CA ASN A 105 -7.39 -30.53 0.42
C ASN A 105 -8.73 -31.05 -0.14
N ASP A 106 -9.47 -30.28 -0.95
CA ASP A 106 -10.78 -30.72 -1.49
C ASP A 106 -10.65 -31.48 -2.84
N ASP A 107 -9.44 -31.81 -3.29
CA ASP A 107 -9.17 -32.61 -4.49
C ASP A 107 -8.29 -33.84 -4.17
N SER A 108 -8.47 -34.42 -2.99
CA SER A 108 -7.84 -35.69 -2.60
C SER A 108 -8.75 -36.49 -1.67
N ASP A 109 -9.83 -37.04 -2.21
CA ASP A 109 -10.16 -38.46 -2.05
C ASP A 109 -11.39 -38.85 -2.89
N GLN A 110 -11.26 -39.99 -3.56
CA GLN A 110 -12.24 -40.66 -4.42
C GLN A 110 -13.42 -41.27 -3.66
#